data_AF-A0A7C1Q274-F1
#
_entry.id   AF-A0A7C1Q274-F1
#
_cell.length_a   1.000
_cell.length_b   1.000
_cell.length_c   1.000
_cell.angle_alpha   90.00
_cell.angle_beta   90.00
_cell.angle_gamma   90.00
#
_symmetry.space_group_name_H-M   'P 1'
#
loop_
_entity.id
_entity.type
_entity.pdbx_description
1 polymer ?
#
loop_
_entity_poly.entity_id
_entity_poly.type
_entity_poly.pdbx_seq_one_letter_code
_entity_poly.pdbx_strand_id
1 'polypeptide(L)'
;MKFMEFDKSRAQDRYSFTSGCCMCVSLFLAAVIFLFITPDVPECKQRVVKILVTSPHIKEKEYRPITDVLAGSVIRELNRRGGLEIIDRELSEEYLKGKGLEEWVNNRVLAIEVGEALGADIVIYSSLGRINDTFIYSIALIEVERDIIQRVLQGSFKSSDPPSHIGKIMKYEVAKLIMFIPTPSELADPGF
;
A
#
# COMPACT_ATOMS: atom_id res chain seq x y z
N MET A 1 -24.82 -0.96 -42.21
CA MET A 1 -24.30 -1.75 -41.07
C MET A 1 -24.68 -0.97 -39.82
N LYS A 2 -25.83 -1.16 -39.17
CA LYS A 2 -26.50 -2.35 -38.61
C LYS A 2 -25.86 -2.82 -37.30
N PHE A 3 -26.45 -2.34 -36.19
CA PHE A 3 -26.59 -2.94 -34.85
C PHE A 3 -25.27 -3.21 -34.08
N MET A 4 -25.19 -3.13 -32.74
CA MET A 4 -26.20 -3.43 -31.74
C MET A 4 -25.79 -2.83 -30.38
N GLU A 5 -26.73 -2.14 -29.77
CA GLU A 5 -26.92 -1.92 -28.33
C GLU A 5 -27.35 -3.26 -27.68
N PHE A 6 -26.86 -3.65 -26.50
CA PHE A 6 -27.57 -4.60 -25.62
C PHE A 6 -27.06 -4.65 -24.17
N ASP A 7 -27.87 -4.03 -23.32
CA ASP A 7 -28.44 -4.39 -22.01
C ASP A 7 -27.87 -5.46 -21.02
N LYS A 8 -28.29 -5.18 -19.78
CA LYS A 8 -28.24 -5.81 -18.45
C LYS A 8 -28.37 -7.34 -18.27
N SER A 9 -27.64 -7.76 -17.24
CA SER A 9 -28.05 -8.61 -16.09
C SER A 9 -28.19 -10.14 -16.22
N ARG A 10 -27.78 -10.77 -15.10
CA ARG A 10 -28.13 -12.09 -14.54
C ARG A 10 -27.54 -13.36 -15.17
N ALA A 11 -26.66 -14.00 -14.39
CA ALA A 11 -26.75 -15.39 -13.92
C ALA A 11 -25.65 -15.56 -12.85
N GLN A 12 -25.94 -15.77 -11.56
CA GLN A 12 -26.53 -16.96 -10.93
C GLN A 12 -25.59 -18.17 -11.03
N ASP A 13 -24.61 -18.24 -10.12
CA ASP A 13 -23.96 -19.50 -9.79
C ASP A 13 -24.24 -19.90 -8.34
N ARG A 14 -24.82 -21.09 -8.26
CA ARG A 14 -25.17 -21.85 -7.07
C ARG A 14 -23.89 -22.38 -6.45
N TYR A 15 -23.65 -22.07 -5.17
CA TYR A 15 -22.87 -22.95 -4.31
C TYR A 15 -23.75 -23.44 -3.17
N SER A 16 -24.10 -24.71 -3.30
CA SER A 16 -24.71 -25.56 -2.29
C SER A 16 -23.78 -25.65 -1.09
N PHE A 17 -24.25 -25.27 0.09
CA PHE A 17 -23.67 -25.76 1.34
C PHE A 17 -24.80 -26.30 2.21
N THR A 18 -24.91 -27.62 2.20
CA THR A 18 -25.77 -28.43 3.04
C THR A 18 -25.09 -28.64 4.39
N SER A 19 -25.61 -28.03 5.44
CA SER A 19 -25.48 -28.49 6.83
C SER A 19 -26.55 -27.73 7.62
N GLY A 20 -27.70 -28.32 7.96
CA GLY A 20 -27.76 -29.41 8.91
C GLY A 20 -27.98 -28.81 10.30
N CYS A 21 -29.20 -28.38 10.60
CA CYS A 21 -29.64 -28.23 11.99
C CYS A 21 -31.11 -28.57 12.15
N CYS A 22 -31.36 -29.26 13.25
CA CYS A 22 -32.51 -30.08 13.59
C CYS A 22 -33.75 -29.27 13.97
N MET A 23 -34.91 -29.82 13.59
CA MET A 23 -36.28 -29.71 14.12
C MET A 23 -36.60 -28.82 15.34
N CYS A 24 -37.72 -28.08 15.23
CA CYS A 24 -38.94 -28.19 16.07
C CYS A 24 -39.98 -27.13 15.63
N VAL A 25 -40.95 -27.49 14.77
CA VAL A 25 -42.37 -27.75 15.10
C VAL A 25 -43.02 -26.72 16.04
N SER A 26 -43.80 -25.78 15.50
CA SER A 26 -45.26 -25.65 15.73
C SER A 26 -45.81 -24.35 15.16
N LEU A 27 -46.94 -24.48 14.46
CA LEU A 27 -47.90 -23.43 14.13
C LEU A 27 -48.18 -22.54 15.35
N PHE A 28 -48.28 -21.22 15.16
CA PHE A 28 -49.49 -20.42 15.39
C PHE A 28 -49.17 -18.92 15.25
N LEU A 29 -49.76 -18.32 14.21
CA LEU A 29 -50.42 -17.02 14.21
C LEU A 29 -50.16 -16.10 15.44
N ALA A 30 -49.10 -15.29 15.41
CA ALA A 30 -48.97 -14.11 16.27
C ALA A 30 -48.05 -13.05 15.65
N ALA A 31 -48.63 -11.90 15.35
CA ALA A 31 -48.06 -10.56 15.53
C ALA A 31 -46.69 -10.23 14.89
N VAL A 32 -46.70 -9.65 13.69
CA VAL A 32 -46.52 -8.20 13.39
C VAL A 32 -45.45 -7.38 14.16
N ILE A 33 -44.58 -7.96 15.00
CA ILE A 33 -43.50 -7.24 15.70
C ILE A 33 -42.21 -8.07 15.62
N PHE A 34 -41.69 -8.27 14.42
CA PHE A 34 -40.29 -8.68 14.23
C PHE A 34 -39.74 -8.14 12.89
N LEU A 35 -40.21 -6.95 12.50
CA LEU A 35 -39.59 -6.17 11.46
C LEU A 35 -38.38 -5.45 12.06
N PHE A 36 -37.20 -5.81 11.56
CA PHE A 36 -35.94 -5.07 11.67
C PHE A 36 -35.16 -5.13 12.98
N ILE A 37 -34.75 -6.32 13.39
CA ILE A 37 -33.43 -6.46 14.02
C ILE A 37 -32.69 -7.55 13.26
N THR A 38 -32.14 -7.20 12.09
CA THR A 38 -30.97 -7.92 11.61
C THR A 38 -29.86 -7.57 12.60
N PRO A 39 -29.21 -8.54 13.27
CA PRO A 39 -27.94 -8.24 13.88
C PRO A 39 -27.06 -7.74 12.75
N ASP A 40 -26.57 -6.51 12.90
CA ASP A 40 -25.52 -5.93 12.08
C ASP A 40 -24.36 -6.92 12.17
N VAL A 41 -24.24 -7.82 11.19
CA VAL A 41 -23.05 -8.65 11.06
C VAL A 41 -22.00 -7.61 10.73
N PRO A 42 -21.03 -7.32 11.63
CA PRO A 42 -19.99 -6.39 11.27
C PRO A 42 -19.37 -6.96 10.01
N GLU A 43 -19.50 -6.23 8.88
CA GLU A 43 -18.75 -6.56 7.69
C GLU A 43 -17.32 -6.73 8.17
N CYS A 44 -16.77 -7.94 8.08
CA CYS A 44 -15.35 -8.18 8.28
C CYS A 44 -14.65 -7.46 7.13
N LYS A 45 -14.61 -6.14 7.22
CA LYS A 45 -14.01 -5.23 6.27
C LYS A 45 -12.54 -5.54 6.40
N GLN A 46 -12.06 -6.36 5.47
CA GLN A 46 -10.69 -6.83 5.46
C GLN A 46 -9.82 -5.58 5.34
N ARG A 47 -9.26 -5.12 6.47
CA ARG A 47 -8.41 -3.94 6.50
C ARG A 47 -7.21 -4.28 5.63
N VAL A 48 -7.07 -3.61 4.50
CA VAL A 48 -5.88 -3.70 3.65
C VAL A 48 -4.85 -2.72 4.19
N VAL A 49 -3.58 -3.11 4.18
CA VAL A 49 -2.51 -2.21 4.61
C VAL A 49 -2.27 -1.17 3.53
N LYS A 50 -2.37 0.10 3.92
CA LYS A 50 -2.14 1.26 3.05
C LYS A 50 -0.69 1.68 3.12
N ILE A 51 -0.03 1.76 1.96
CA ILE A 51 1.39 2.05 1.86
C ILE A 51 1.62 3.26 0.97
N LEU A 52 2.27 4.28 1.52
CA LEU A 52 2.84 5.39 0.75
C LEU A 52 4.29 5.07 0.38
N VAL A 53 4.64 5.20 -0.90
CA VAL A 53 6.04 5.07 -1.36
C VAL A 53 6.55 6.45 -1.78
N THR A 54 7.56 6.97 -1.08
CA THR A 54 8.18 8.23 -1.48
C THR A 54 9.24 7.99 -2.56
N SER A 55 9.39 8.96 -3.46
CA SER A 55 10.48 8.97 -4.43
C SER A 55 11.62 9.85 -3.92
N PRO A 56 12.88 9.40 -4.00
CA PRO A 56 14.00 10.23 -3.59
C PRO A 56 14.19 11.34 -4.62
N HIS A 57 14.47 12.56 -4.17
CA HIS A 57 14.71 13.68 -5.06
C HIS A 57 16.21 13.88 -5.30
N ILE A 58 16.58 14.08 -6.57
CA ILE A 58 17.92 14.50 -6.99
C ILE A 58 17.82 15.73 -7.90
N LYS A 59 18.64 16.75 -7.63
CA LYS A 59 18.57 18.05 -8.32
C LYS A 59 18.97 17.92 -9.79
N GLU A 60 19.95 17.08 -10.07
CA GLU A 60 20.49 16.86 -11.40
C GLU A 60 19.52 15.98 -12.20
N LYS A 61 18.92 16.56 -13.25
CA LYS A 61 17.95 15.87 -14.11
C LYS A 61 18.50 14.59 -14.74
N GLU A 62 19.81 14.51 -14.96
CA GLU A 62 20.51 13.35 -15.50
C GLU A 62 20.24 12.07 -14.69
N TYR A 63 20.02 12.20 -13.38
CA TYR A 63 19.85 11.07 -12.47
C TYR A 63 18.37 10.78 -12.13
N ARG A 64 17.42 11.49 -12.75
CA ARG A 64 15.99 11.15 -12.65
C ARG A 64 15.68 9.69 -13.01
N PRO A 65 16.28 9.09 -14.06
CA PRO A 65 16.03 7.68 -14.37
C PRO A 65 16.38 6.74 -13.20
N ILE A 66 17.38 7.10 -12.39
CA ILE A 66 17.80 6.31 -11.23
C ILE A 66 16.74 6.40 -10.12
N THR A 67 16.25 7.60 -9.82
CA THR A 67 15.19 7.79 -8.82
C THR A 67 13.90 7.09 -9.23
N ASP A 68 13.58 7.13 -10.52
CA ASP A 68 12.39 6.47 -11.09
C ASP A 68 12.52 4.95 -11.02
N VAL A 69 13.71 4.40 -11.31
CA VAL A 69 13.97 2.96 -11.14
C VAL A 69 13.87 2.54 -9.68
N LEU A 70 14.37 3.34 -8.74
CA LEU A 70 14.32 3.01 -7.31
C LEU A 70 12.87 2.96 -6.83
N ALA A 71 12.11 4.04 -7.02
CA ALA A 71 10.70 4.10 -6.61
C ALA A 71 9.85 3.07 -7.38
N GLY A 72 10.05 2.96 -8.69
CA GLY A 72 9.34 2.00 -9.54
C GLY A 72 9.65 0.54 -9.20
N SER A 73 10.85 0.22 -8.73
CA SER A 73 11.19 -1.12 -8.26
C SER A 73 10.45 -1.44 -6.95
N VAL A 74 10.35 -0.47 -6.04
CA VAL A 74 9.59 -0.64 -4.80
C VAL A 74 8.12 -0.92 -5.08
N ILE A 75 7.48 -0.04 -5.87
CA ILE A 75 6.06 -0.17 -6.23
C ILE A 75 5.79 -1.50 -6.94
N ARG A 76 6.69 -1.93 -7.83
CA ARG A 76 6.55 -3.20 -8.55
C ARG A 76 6.58 -4.41 -7.62
N GLU A 77 7.49 -4.43 -6.65
CA GLU A 77 7.57 -5.56 -5.72
C GLU A 77 6.42 -5.55 -4.70
N LEU A 78 5.92 -4.37 -4.29
CA LEU A 78 4.70 -4.26 -3.49
C LEU A 78 3.48 -4.82 -4.23
N ASN A 79 3.31 -4.43 -5.50
CA ASN A 79 2.23 -4.94 -6.35
C ASN A 79 2.33 -6.46 -6.55
N ARG A 80 3.54 -7.02 -6.63
CA ARG A 80 3.75 -8.48 -6.71
C ARG A 80 3.33 -9.22 -5.45
N ARG A 81 3.53 -8.63 -4.27
CA ARG A 81 3.10 -9.20 -3.00
C ARG A 81 1.58 -9.34 -2.93
N GLY A 82 0.85 -8.34 -3.43
CA GLY A 82 -0.60 -8.26 -3.34
C GLY A 82 -1.10 -8.01 -1.91
N GLY A 83 -2.43 -7.87 -1.76
CA GLY A 83 -3.06 -7.64 -0.45
C GLY A 83 -2.72 -6.29 0.20
N LEU A 84 -2.34 -5.31 -0.62
CA LEU A 84 -1.89 -3.98 -0.21
C LEU A 84 -2.62 -2.93 -1.03
N GLU A 85 -2.85 -1.77 -0.44
CA GLU A 85 -3.31 -0.56 -1.12
C GLU A 85 -2.13 0.41 -1.22
N ILE A 86 -1.67 0.70 -2.44
CA ILE A 86 -0.58 1.67 -2.64
C ILE A 86 -1.22 3.04 -2.86
N ILE A 87 -0.85 4.00 -2.01
CA ILE A 87 -1.30 5.39 -2.14
C ILE A 87 -0.59 6.03 -3.33
N ASP A 88 -1.36 6.74 -4.16
CA ASP A 88 -0.81 7.43 -5.32
C ASP A 88 0.21 8.49 -4.88
N ARG A 89 1.33 8.53 -5.62
CA ARG A 89 2.36 9.53 -5.42
C ARG A 89 1.80 10.95 -5.64
N GLU A 90 0.88 11.12 -6.59
CA GLU A 90 0.28 12.43 -6.90
C GLU A 90 -0.40 13.05 -5.66
N LEU A 91 -1.06 12.23 -4.82
CA LEU A 91 -1.68 12.70 -3.58
C LEU A 91 -0.67 13.26 -2.58
N SER A 92 0.52 12.65 -2.51
CA SER A 92 1.63 13.17 -1.70
C SER A 92 2.15 14.51 -2.24
N GLU A 93 2.26 14.65 -3.55
CA GLU A 93 2.75 15.88 -4.19
C GLU A 93 1.73 17.02 -4.01
N GLU A 94 0.44 16.75 -4.20
CA GLU A 94 -0.65 17.69 -3.97
C GLU A 94 -0.71 18.17 -2.52
N TYR A 95 -0.56 17.25 -1.56
CA TYR A 95 -0.53 17.59 -0.14
C TYR A 95 0.63 18.53 0.20
N LEU A 96 1.83 18.22 -0.28
CA LEU A 96 3.02 19.03 -0.06
C LEU A 96 2.88 20.43 -0.69
N LYS A 97 2.36 20.48 -1.93
CA LYS A 97 2.08 21.73 -2.63
C LYS A 97 1.05 22.57 -1.88
N GLY A 98 0.00 21.95 -1.33
CA GLY A 98 -1.00 22.62 -0.50
C GLY A 98 -0.42 23.28 0.75
N LYS A 99 0.72 22.79 1.24
CA LYS A 99 1.49 23.37 2.36
C LYS A 99 2.54 24.40 1.95
N GLY A 100 2.67 24.69 0.66
CA GLY A 100 3.73 25.57 0.13
C GLY A 100 5.13 24.96 0.27
N LEU A 101 5.22 23.64 0.40
CA LEU A 101 6.48 22.89 0.45
C LEU A 101 6.87 22.44 -0.96
N GLU A 102 8.12 21.98 -1.08
CA GLU A 102 8.59 21.29 -2.28
C GLU A 102 7.77 20.00 -2.51
N GLU A 103 7.50 19.65 -3.76
CA GLU A 103 6.69 18.48 -4.17
C GLU A 103 7.40 17.13 -3.92
N TRP A 104 8.32 17.05 -2.96
CA TRP A 104 9.00 15.81 -2.60
C TRP A 104 9.28 15.71 -1.10
N VAL A 105 9.30 14.47 -0.61
CA VAL A 105 9.62 14.17 0.78
C VAL A 105 11.13 14.14 0.96
N ASN A 106 11.68 15.12 1.67
CA ASN A 106 13.13 15.27 1.85
C ASN A 106 13.66 14.69 3.18
N ASN A 107 12.80 14.34 4.13
CA ASN A 107 13.20 13.82 5.44
C ASN A 107 12.14 12.88 6.03
N ARG A 108 12.54 12.12 7.07
CA ARG A 108 11.67 11.14 7.75
C ARG A 108 10.42 11.77 8.36
N VAL A 109 10.57 12.91 9.04
CA VAL A 109 9.47 13.58 9.74
C VAL A 109 8.38 13.98 8.75
N LEU A 110 8.80 14.56 7.62
CA LEU A 110 7.88 14.90 6.53
C LEU A 110 7.25 13.66 5.90
N ALA A 111 7.99 12.54 5.81
CA ALA A 111 7.45 11.28 5.29
C ALA A 111 6.30 10.75 6.16
N ILE A 112 6.46 10.80 7.48
CA ILE A 112 5.43 10.39 8.44
C ILE A 112 4.25 11.35 8.38
N GLU A 113 4.48 12.66 8.40
CA GLU A 113 3.44 13.69 8.34
C GLU A 113 2.56 13.54 7.08
N VAL A 114 3.17 13.30 5.92
CA VAL A 114 2.44 13.04 4.67
C VAL A 114 1.70 11.70 4.76
N GLY A 115 2.34 10.66 5.32
CA GLY A 115 1.72 9.36 5.55
C GLY A 115 0.46 9.46 6.41
N GLU A 116 0.54 10.13 7.55
CA GLU A 116 -0.59 10.38 8.45
C GLU A 116 -1.71 11.12 7.73
N ALA A 117 -1.38 12.18 7.00
CA ALA A 117 -2.36 12.98 6.30
C ALA A 117 -3.09 12.23 5.18
N LEU A 118 -2.43 11.27 4.55
CA LEU A 118 -3.02 10.43 3.50
C LEU A 118 -3.62 9.12 4.03
N GLY A 119 -3.56 8.90 5.35
CA GLY A 119 -4.05 7.67 5.99
C GLY A 119 -3.25 6.43 5.62
N ALA A 120 -1.94 6.57 5.41
CA ALA A 120 -1.03 5.46 5.24
C ALA A 120 -0.80 4.76 6.59
N ASP A 121 -0.83 3.43 6.60
CA ASP A 121 -0.38 2.66 7.77
C ASP A 121 1.16 2.57 7.77
N ILE A 122 1.75 2.43 6.59
CA ILE A 122 3.19 2.32 6.36
C ILE A 122 3.66 3.37 5.35
N VAL A 123 4.82 3.96 5.62
CA VAL A 123 5.55 4.78 4.66
C VAL A 123 6.87 4.08 4.31
N ILE A 124 7.10 3.85 3.02
CA ILE A 124 8.40 3.49 2.49
C ILE A 124 9.11 4.77 2.07
N TYR A 125 9.93 5.28 2.98
CA TYR A 125 10.73 6.47 2.75
C TYR A 125 12.05 6.08 2.10
N SER A 126 12.37 6.69 0.96
CA SER A 126 13.64 6.51 0.28
C SER A 126 14.44 7.81 0.17
N SER A 127 15.75 7.71 0.36
CA SER A 127 16.71 8.79 0.17
C SER A 127 17.84 8.34 -0.75
N LEU A 128 18.37 9.29 -1.53
CA LEU A 128 19.45 9.06 -2.46
C LEU A 128 20.48 10.19 -2.34
N GLY A 129 21.68 9.85 -1.90
CA GLY A 129 22.84 10.74 -1.85
C GLY A 129 23.87 10.36 -2.91
N ARG A 130 24.76 11.29 -3.24
CA ARG A 130 25.87 11.06 -4.18
C ARG A 130 27.20 11.46 -3.55
N ILE A 131 28.18 10.59 -3.67
CA ILE A 131 29.58 10.86 -3.30
C ILE A 131 30.45 10.46 -4.50
N ASN A 132 31.07 11.44 -5.16
CA ASN A 132 31.81 11.26 -6.41
C ASN A 132 30.95 10.51 -7.45
N ASP A 133 31.39 9.33 -7.90
CA ASP A 133 30.69 8.50 -8.89
C ASP A 133 29.87 7.36 -8.26
N THR A 134 29.51 7.50 -6.98
CA THR A 134 28.76 6.49 -6.24
C THR A 134 27.50 7.11 -5.65
N PHE A 135 26.35 6.52 -5.97
CA PHE A 135 25.09 6.79 -5.31
C PHE A 135 24.96 5.91 -4.08
N ILE A 136 24.53 6.51 -2.98
CA ILE A 136 24.22 5.82 -1.73
C ILE A 136 22.74 6.00 -1.51
N TYR A 137 22.03 4.89 -1.35
CA TYR A 137 20.60 4.91 -1.09
C TYR A 137 20.31 4.38 0.32
N SER A 138 19.22 4.89 0.89
CA SER A 138 18.61 4.34 2.09
C SER A 138 17.11 4.21 1.86
N ILE A 139 16.53 3.07 2.21
CA ILE A 139 15.09 2.81 2.15
C ILE A 139 14.65 2.39 3.55
N ALA A 140 13.73 3.13 4.15
CA ALA A 140 13.17 2.85 5.47
C ALA A 140 11.71 2.43 5.34
N LEU A 141 11.34 1.32 5.98
CA LEU A 141 9.97 0.92 6.23
C LEU A 141 9.55 1.52 7.58
N ILE A 142 8.59 2.44 7.56
CA ILE A 142 8.17 3.20 8.74
C ILE A 142 6.70 2.90 8.99
N GLU A 143 6.38 2.50 10.22
CA GLU A 143 5.01 2.45 10.71
C GLU A 143 4.59 3.82 11.20
N VAL A 144 3.52 4.33 10.59
CA VAL A 144 3.10 5.72 10.75
C VAL A 144 2.56 5.96 12.15
N GLU A 145 1.59 5.14 12.59
CA GLU A 145 0.90 5.30 13.87
C GLU A 145 1.85 5.21 15.08
N ARG A 146 2.89 4.38 15.00
CA ARG A 146 3.84 4.17 16.10
C ARG A 146 5.12 5.01 15.98
N ASP A 147 5.35 5.70 14.86
CA ASP A 147 6.66 6.30 14.50
C ASP A 147 7.84 5.33 14.71
N ILE A 148 7.66 4.08 14.28
CA ILE A 148 8.69 3.02 14.39
C ILE A 148 9.27 2.71 13.02
N ILE A 149 10.60 2.68 12.93
CA ILE A 149 11.31 2.16 11.77
C ILE A 149 11.41 0.63 11.91
N GLN A 150 10.57 -0.09 11.19
CA GLN A 150 10.54 -1.55 11.17
C GLN A 150 11.81 -2.13 10.52
N ARG A 151 12.27 -1.49 9.44
CA ARG A 151 13.47 -1.94 8.72
C ARG A 151 14.13 -0.80 7.94
N VAL A 152 15.46 -0.85 7.85
CA VAL A 152 16.24 -0.01 6.94
C VAL A 152 17.07 -0.90 6.03
N LEU A 153 17.08 -0.57 4.74
CA LEU A 153 18.00 -1.08 3.75
C LEU A 153 18.90 0.04 3.27
N GLN A 154 20.19 -0.24 3.18
CA GLN A 154 21.17 0.67 2.64
C GLN A 154 22.02 -0.05 1.62
N GLY A 155 22.48 0.70 0.63
CA GLY A 155 23.42 0.19 -0.33
C GLY A 155 23.92 1.30 -1.22
N SER A 156 24.63 0.89 -2.26
CA SER A 156 25.21 1.82 -3.21
C SER A 156 25.34 1.21 -4.59
N PHE A 157 25.33 2.06 -5.61
CA PHE A 157 25.63 1.70 -6.98
C PHE A 157 26.43 2.84 -7.64
N LYS A 158 27.10 2.55 -8.74
CA LYS A 158 27.89 3.55 -9.48
C LYS A 158 26.99 4.41 -10.34
N SER A 159 27.39 5.66 -10.58
CA SER A 159 26.72 6.52 -11.56
C SER A 159 26.79 5.96 -12.99
N SER A 160 27.80 5.14 -13.27
CA SER A 160 27.96 4.42 -14.53
C SER A 160 27.09 3.16 -14.64
N ASP A 161 26.43 2.71 -13.56
CA ASP A 161 25.58 1.52 -13.63
C ASP A 161 24.35 1.79 -14.48
N PRO A 162 24.00 0.90 -15.43
CA PRO A 162 22.80 1.09 -16.23
C PRO A 162 21.54 0.94 -15.35
N PRO A 163 20.46 1.66 -15.65
CA PRO A 163 19.17 1.56 -14.94
C PRO A 163 18.67 0.12 -14.76
N SER A 164 18.93 -0.77 -15.72
CA SER A 164 18.56 -2.19 -15.65
C SER A 164 19.34 -2.97 -14.60
N HIS A 165 20.60 -2.63 -14.34
CA HIS A 165 21.41 -3.24 -13.28
C HIS A 165 20.89 -2.80 -11.91
N ILE A 166 20.64 -1.49 -11.74
CA ILE A 166 20.06 -0.91 -10.52
C ILE A 166 18.71 -1.58 -10.22
N GLY A 167 17.83 -1.72 -11.21
CA GLY A 167 16.53 -2.37 -11.04
C GLY A 167 16.64 -3.84 -10.59
N LYS A 168 17.65 -4.59 -11.05
CA LYS A 168 17.91 -5.96 -10.58
C LYS A 168 18.33 -5.97 -9.11
N ILE A 169 19.26 -5.10 -8.71
CA ILE A 169 19.70 -4.97 -7.32
C ILE A 169 18.49 -4.63 -6.43
N MET A 170 17.72 -3.61 -6.83
CA MET A 170 16.54 -3.16 -6.08
C MET A 170 15.48 -4.24 -5.96
N LYS A 171 15.25 -5.05 -6.99
CA LYS A 171 14.34 -6.20 -6.90
C LYS A 171 14.72 -7.13 -5.74
N TYR A 172 16.00 -7.50 -5.62
CA TYR A 172 16.45 -8.40 -4.55
C TYR A 172 16.41 -7.74 -3.18
N GLU A 173 16.81 -6.47 -3.08
CA GLU A 173 16.83 -5.77 -1.79
C GLU A 173 15.42 -5.47 -1.29
N VAL A 174 14.54 -4.93 -2.14
CA VAL A 174 13.17 -4.60 -1.75
C VAL A 174 12.35 -5.85 -1.41
N ALA A 175 12.58 -6.98 -2.09
CA ALA A 175 11.94 -8.24 -1.71
C ALA A 175 12.23 -8.61 -0.24
N LYS A 176 13.43 -8.28 0.29
CA LYS A 176 13.74 -8.47 1.71
C LYS A 176 12.97 -7.51 2.60
N LEU A 177 12.80 -6.25 2.18
CA LEU A 177 12.04 -5.24 2.93
C LEU A 177 10.58 -5.65 3.09
N ILE A 178 9.97 -6.14 2.01
CA ILE A 178 8.54 -6.45 1.93
C ILE A 178 8.11 -7.56 2.89
N MET A 179 9.05 -8.45 3.26
CA MET A 179 8.81 -9.48 4.27
C MET A 179 8.51 -8.91 5.66
N PHE A 180 8.92 -7.66 5.93
CA PHE A 180 8.68 -6.96 7.20
C PHE A 180 7.44 -6.07 7.18
N ILE A 181 6.65 -6.07 6.10
CA ILE A 181 5.38 -5.35 6.10
C ILE A 181 4.40 -6.09 7.01
N PRO A 182 3.94 -5.44 8.10
CA PRO A 182 3.04 -6.09 9.04
C PRO A 182 1.72 -6.44 8.36
N THR A 183 1.09 -7.48 8.87
CA THR A 183 -0.26 -7.87 8.52
C THR A 183 -1.26 -6.89 9.15
N PRO A 184 -2.49 -6.79 8.63
CA PRO A 184 -3.53 -5.95 9.21
C PRO A 184 -3.82 -6.25 10.70
N SER A 185 -3.66 -7.51 11.10
CA SER A 185 -3.81 -7.94 12.49
C SER A 185 -2.68 -7.44 13.40
N GLU A 186 -1.44 -7.43 12.91
CA GLU A 186 -0.28 -6.92 13.66
C GLU A 186 -0.36 -5.39 13.85
N LEU A 187 -0.90 -4.67 12.87
CA LEU A 187 -1.15 -3.23 13.00
C LEU A 187 -2.28 -2.92 13.99
N ALA A 188 -3.27 -3.80 14.13
CA ALA A 188 -4.40 -3.61 15.03
C ALA A 188 -4.09 -3.93 16.51
N ASP A 189 -2.99 -4.64 16.79
CA ASP A 189 -2.56 -4.99 18.14
C ASP A 189 -1.22 -4.30 18.48
N PRO A 190 -1.22 -3.18 19.23
CA PRO A 190 -0.01 -2.46 19.61
C PRO A 190 0.84 -3.17 20.68
N GLY A 191 0.45 -4.37 21.13
CA GLY A 191 1.11 -5.12 22.20
C GLY A 191 2.19 -6.13 21.80
N PHE A 192 2.53 -6.23 20.51
CA PHE A 192 3.62 -7.07 19.98
C PHE A 192 4.72 -6.26 19.29
#